data_AF-A0A3A8P689-F1
#
_entry.id   AF-A0A3A8P689-F1
#
_cell.length_a   1.000
_cell.length_b   1.000
_cell.length_c   1.000
_cell.angle_alpha   90.00
_cell.angle_beta   90.00
_cell.angle_gamma   90.00
#
_symmetry.space_group_name_H-M   'P 1'
#
loop_
_entity.id
_entity.type
_entity.pdbx_description
1 polymer ?
#
loop_
_entity_poly.entity_id
_entity_poly.type
_entity_poly.pdbx_seq_one_letter_code
_entity_poly.pdbx_strand_id
1 'polypeptide(L)'
;MVRLLSGQLVTEEDASQVIPGELPPEARWPTPTDIAPDVGFQFSGDEACSHADELERVRAELARRDEALLRERESRLRAEAELSGFTRAVSLLVPALAVPGVSRAPVPI
;
A
#
# COMPACT_ATOMS: atom_id res chain seq x y z
N MET A 1 4.72 6.80 23.85
CA MET A 1 3.81 7.77 24.51
C MET A 1 2.48 7.07 24.72
N VAL A 2 1.92 7.04 25.94
CA VAL A 2 0.78 6.19 26.33
C VAL A 2 -0.40 7.04 26.78
N ARG A 3 -1.62 6.62 26.45
CA ARG A 3 -2.85 7.29 26.87
C ARG A 3 -3.45 6.57 28.08
N LEU A 4 -3.57 7.28 29.19
CA LEU A 4 -4.21 6.75 30.41
C LEU A 4 -5.73 6.69 30.23
N LEU A 5 -6.42 5.89 31.06
CA LEU A 5 -7.89 5.80 31.06
C LEU A 5 -8.58 7.15 31.36
N SER A 6 -7.88 8.08 32.00
CA SER A 6 -8.31 9.48 32.20
C SER A 6 -8.27 10.32 30.91
N GLY A 7 -7.74 9.80 29.82
CA GLY A 7 -7.63 10.48 28.53
C GLY A 7 -6.36 11.32 28.36
N GLN A 8 -5.55 11.46 29.40
CA GLN A 8 -4.27 12.19 29.38
C GLN A 8 -3.19 11.38 28.64
N LEU A 9 -2.41 12.08 27.81
CA LEU A 9 -1.25 11.52 27.10
C LEU A 9 0.01 11.79 27.92
N VAL A 10 0.73 10.73 28.27
CA VAL A 10 1.96 10.77 29.07
C VAL A 10 3.08 10.00 28.37
N THR A 11 4.33 10.31 28.74
CA THR A 11 5.49 9.59 28.22
C THR A 11 5.54 8.17 28.79
N GLU A 12 6.27 7.27 28.13
CA GLU A 12 6.39 5.88 28.60
C GLU A 12 7.15 5.78 29.93
N GLU A 13 8.18 6.62 30.12
CA GLU A 13 8.85 6.76 31.42
C GLU A 13 7.86 7.17 32.54
N ASP A 14 7.01 8.17 32.31
CA ASP A 14 6.06 8.64 33.34
C ASP A 14 5.00 7.59 33.68
N ALA A 15 4.57 6.77 32.72
CA ALA A 15 3.62 5.69 32.95
C ALA A 15 4.23 4.56 33.82
N SER A 16 5.54 4.34 33.70
CA SER A 16 6.25 3.30 34.46
C SER A 16 6.55 3.66 35.92
N GLN A 17 6.54 4.95 36.27
CA GLN A 17 6.83 5.42 37.63
C GLN A 17 5.63 5.31 38.59
N VAL A 18 4.43 4.93 38.10
CA VAL A 18 3.19 4.85 38.88
C VAL A 18 2.76 3.40 39.15
N ILE A 19 3.70 2.50 39.48
CA ILE A 19 3.32 1.28 40.22
C ILE A 19 4.29 1.01 41.38
N PRO A 20 4.21 1.78 42.49
CA PRO A 20 4.56 1.27 43.80
C PRO A 20 3.29 0.81 44.52
N GLY A 21 3.10 -0.51 44.60
CA GLY A 21 2.06 -1.13 45.43
C GLY A 21 1.20 -2.11 44.65
N GLU A 22 1.03 -3.31 45.20
CA GLU A 22 0.19 -4.38 44.67
C GLU A 22 -1.15 -3.85 44.16
N LEU A 23 -1.44 -4.08 42.88
CA LEU A 23 -2.73 -3.76 42.29
C LEU A 23 -3.83 -4.44 43.12
N PRO A 24 -4.94 -3.73 43.43
CA PRO A 24 -6.09 -4.34 44.08
C PRO A 24 -6.54 -5.55 43.27
N PRO A 25 -7.05 -6.61 43.90
CA PRO A 25 -7.33 -7.89 43.23
C PRO A 25 -8.25 -7.74 42.01
N GLU A 26 -9.12 -6.73 42.02
CA GLU A 26 -10.05 -6.38 40.94
C GLU A 26 -9.37 -5.76 39.70
N ALA A 27 -8.16 -5.23 39.87
CA ALA A 27 -7.33 -4.61 38.83
C ALA A 27 -6.17 -5.52 38.40
N ARG A 28 -6.04 -6.71 38.98
CA ARG A 28 -5.09 -7.72 38.52
C ARG A 28 -5.63 -8.37 37.25
N TRP A 29 -4.74 -8.67 36.31
CA TRP A 29 -5.12 -9.54 35.19
C TRP A 29 -5.62 -10.86 35.78
N PRO A 30 -6.78 -11.38 35.33
CA PRO A 30 -7.29 -12.64 35.84
C PRO A 30 -6.25 -13.72 35.60
N THR A 31 -5.84 -14.42 36.66
CA THR A 31 -4.96 -15.57 36.51
C THR A 31 -5.76 -16.74 35.91
N PRO A 32 -5.13 -17.67 35.16
CA PRO A 32 -5.83 -18.77 34.51
C PRO A 32 -6.69 -19.63 35.46
N THR A 33 -6.38 -19.60 36.76
CA THR A 33 -7.14 -20.24 37.85
C THR A 33 -8.41 -19.50 38.29
N ASP A 34 -8.58 -18.23 37.94
CA ASP A 34 -9.76 -17.42 38.29
C ASP A 34 -10.90 -17.57 37.26
N ILE A 35 -10.63 -18.27 36.16
CA ILE A 35 -11.62 -18.55 35.12
C ILE A 35 -12.42 -19.78 35.57
N ALA A 36 -13.67 -19.56 35.99
CA ALA A 36 -14.63 -20.65 36.23
C ALA A 36 -14.65 -21.60 35.01
N PRO A 37 -14.86 -22.92 35.21
CA PRO A 37 -14.75 -23.89 34.14
C PRO A 37 -15.63 -23.46 32.97
N ASP A 38 -14.95 -23.27 31.84
CA ASP A 38 -15.44 -22.78 30.56
C ASP A 38 -16.85 -23.29 30.31
N VAL A 39 -17.85 -22.43 30.47
CA VAL A 39 -19.19 -22.69 29.95
C VAL A 39 -19.00 -22.63 28.45
N GLY A 40 -18.70 -23.78 27.85
CA GLY A 40 -18.17 -23.91 26.51
C GLY A 40 -18.77 -22.89 25.57
N PHE A 41 -18.01 -21.84 25.26
CA PHE A 41 -18.30 -21.01 24.12
C PHE A 41 -18.05 -21.91 22.91
N GLN A 42 -19.12 -22.58 22.48
CA GLN A 42 -19.21 -23.10 21.12
C GLN A 42 -19.16 -21.87 20.20
N PHE A 43 -17.95 -21.44 19.87
CA PHE A 43 -17.75 -20.62 18.70
C PHE A 43 -18.21 -21.46 17.53
N SER A 44 -19.27 -21.00 16.85
CA SER A 44 -19.80 -21.60 15.64
C SER A 44 -18.63 -21.83 14.67
N GLY A 45 -18.22 -23.10 14.50
CA GLY A 45 -17.03 -23.44 13.71
C GLY A 45 -17.10 -23.03 12.23
N ASP A 46 -18.28 -22.64 11.76
CA ASP A 46 -18.53 -22.22 10.38
C ASP A 46 -18.14 -20.75 10.08
N GLU A 47 -18.15 -19.85 11.07
CA GLU A 47 -17.89 -18.42 10.80
C GLU A 47 -16.39 -18.10 10.68
N ALA A 48 -15.52 -18.81 11.40
CA ALA A 48 -14.07 -18.59 11.33
C ALA A 48 -13.47 -19.01 9.98
N CYS A 49 -14.03 -20.04 9.33
CA CYS A 49 -13.62 -20.50 8.01
C CYS A 49 -14.03 -19.51 6.90
N SER A 50 -15.21 -18.88 7.02
CA SER A 50 -15.72 -17.91 6.03
C SER A 50 -14.79 -16.70 5.86
N HIS A 51 -14.24 -16.17 6.95
CA HIS A 51 -13.36 -15.00 6.91
C HIS A 51 -11.98 -15.31 6.34
N ALA A 52 -11.48 -16.55 6.51
CA ALA A 52 -10.22 -16.99 5.92
C ALA A 52 -10.33 -17.09 4.38
N ASP A 53 -11.44 -17.62 3.88
CA ASP A 53 -11.71 -17.70 2.44
C ASP A 53 -11.88 -16.32 1.79
N GLU A 54 -12.53 -15.39 2.48
CA GLU A 54 -12.64 -14.00 2.01
C GLU A 54 -11.28 -13.30 1.94
N LEU A 55 -10.43 -13.50 2.95
CA LEU A 55 -9.08 -12.94 2.97
C LEU A 55 -8.23 -13.49 1.81
N GLU A 56 -8.28 -14.80 1.55
CA GLU A 56 -7.56 -15.41 0.44
C GLU A 56 -8.09 -14.94 -0.92
N ARG A 57 -9.40 -14.74 -1.07
CA ARG A 57 -9.96 -14.14 -2.30
C ARG A 57 -9.46 -12.72 -2.52
N VAL A 58 -9.42 -11.89 -1.48
CA VAL A 58 -8.92 -10.52 -1.57
C VAL A 58 -7.44 -10.50 -1.92
N ARG A 59 -6.63 -11.36 -1.29
CA ARG A 59 -5.19 -11.51 -1.60
C ARG A 59 -4.96 -11.94 -3.05
N ALA A 60 -5.73 -12.91 -3.54
CA ALA A 60 -5.65 -13.36 -4.91
C ALA A 60 -6.04 -12.26 -5.92
N GLU A 61 -7.08 -11.47 -5.61
CA GLU A 61 -7.47 -10.34 -6.45
C GLU A 61 -6.44 -9.21 -6.44
N LEU A 62 -5.86 -8.91 -5.28
CA LEU A 62 -4.77 -7.94 -5.17
C LEU A 62 -3.57 -8.36 -6.02
N ALA A 63 -3.14 -9.62 -5.90
CA ALA A 63 -2.04 -10.17 -6.69
C ALA A 63 -2.31 -10.09 -8.20
N ARG A 64 -3.54 -10.40 -8.65
CA ARG A 64 -3.94 -10.25 -10.05
C ARG A 64 -3.84 -8.81 -10.54
N ARG A 65 -4.28 -7.85 -9.72
CA ARG A 65 -4.21 -6.42 -10.06
C ARG A 65 -2.80 -5.89 -10.09
N ASP A 66 -1.97 -6.30 -9.13
CA ASP A 66 -0.55 -5.92 -9.11
C ASP A 66 0.18 -6.44 -10.33
N GLU A 67 -0.09 -7.68 -10.74
CA GLU A 67 0.48 -8.25 -11.96
C GLU A 67 0.02 -7.49 -13.22
N ALA A 68 -1.27 -7.14 -13.31
CA ALA A 68 -1.79 -6.34 -14.41
C ALA A 68 -1.14 -4.95 -14.48
N LEU A 69 -0.96 -4.28 -13.34
CA LEU A 69 -0.27 -2.99 -13.23
C LEU A 69 1.20 -3.09 -13.64
N LEU A 70 1.90 -4.16 -13.26
CA LEU A 70 3.28 -4.37 -13.67
C LEU A 70 3.40 -4.53 -15.19
N ARG A 71 2.51 -5.31 -15.82
CA ARG A 71 2.48 -5.49 -17.28
C ARG A 71 2.16 -4.18 -18.01
N GLU A 72 1.25 -3.37 -17.49
CA GLU A 72 0.90 -2.07 -18.07
C GLU A 72 2.04 -1.06 -17.95
N ARG A 73 2.74 -1.02 -16.81
CA ARG A 73 3.94 -0.21 -16.65
C ARG A 73 5.05 -0.63 -17.61
N GLU A 74 5.26 -1.93 -17.76
CA GLU A 74 6.26 -2.45 -18.69
C GLU A 74 5.92 -2.11 -20.15
N SER A 75 4.66 -2.27 -20.56
CA SER A 75 4.24 -1.92 -21.92
C SER A 75 4.39 -0.42 -22.19
N ARG A 76 4.04 0.42 -21.21
CA ARG A 76 4.23 1.87 -21.28
C ARG A 76 5.71 2.24 -21.42
N LEU A 77 6.59 1.65 -20.62
CA LEU A 77 8.03 1.92 -20.73
C LEU A 77 8.59 1.52 -22.09
N ARG A 78 8.14 0.39 -22.67
CA ARG A 78 8.51 0.00 -24.04
C ARG A 78 8.04 1.02 -25.08
N ALA A 79 6.79 1.47 -24.99
CA ALA A 79 6.24 2.48 -25.90
C ALA A 79 6.97 3.84 -25.77
N GLU A 80 7.32 4.26 -24.55
CA GLU A 80 8.11 5.47 -24.30
C GLU A 80 9.52 5.36 -24.90
N ALA A 81 10.16 4.20 -24.79
CA ALA A 81 11.46 3.93 -25.40
C ALA A 81 11.40 3.95 -26.94
N GLU A 82 10.36 3.36 -27.55
CA GLU A 82 10.13 3.43 -28.99
C GLU A 82 9.92 4.86 -29.46
N LEU A 83 9.08 5.64 -28.77
CA LEU A 83 8.85 7.04 -29.08
C LEU A 83 10.13 7.86 -29.00
N SER A 84 10.94 7.67 -27.97
CA SER A 84 12.27 8.29 -27.85
C SER A 84 13.18 7.94 -29.04
N GLY A 85 13.18 6.67 -29.46
CA GLY A 85 13.90 6.20 -30.64
C GLY A 85 13.43 6.89 -31.92
N PHE A 86 12.11 6.99 -32.13
CA PHE A 86 11.53 7.71 -33.27
C PHE A 86 11.87 9.20 -33.24
N THR A 87 11.73 9.89 -32.11
CA THR A 87 12.09 11.30 -31.97
C THR A 87 13.56 11.52 -32.32
N ARG A 88 14.45 10.63 -31.84
CA ARG A 88 15.87 10.68 -32.19
C ARG A 88 16.10 10.48 -33.68
N ALA A 89 15.48 9.48 -34.30
CA ALA A 89 15.61 9.24 -35.74
C ALA A 89 15.14 10.44 -36.57
N VAL A 90 13.98 11.03 -36.22
CA VAL A 90 13.46 12.24 -36.86
C VAL A 90 14.43 13.42 -36.68
N SER A 91 14.96 13.62 -35.48
CA SER A 91 15.91 14.70 -35.21
C SER A 91 17.20 14.62 -36.05
N LEU A 92 17.60 13.41 -36.44
CA LEU A 92 18.77 13.17 -37.30
C LEU A 92 18.43 13.28 -38.79
N LEU A 93 17.23 12.87 -39.19
CA LEU A 93 16.78 12.89 -40.58
C LEU A 93 16.36 14.29 -41.05
N VAL A 94 15.68 15.08 -40.21
CA VAL A 94 15.16 16.41 -40.57
C VAL A 94 16.27 17.34 -41.07
N PRO A 95 17.43 17.47 -40.41
CA PRO A 95 18.53 18.27 -40.92
C PRO A 95 19.17 17.69 -42.19
N ALA A 96 19.21 16.36 -42.33
CA ALA A 96 19.78 15.70 -43.52
C ALA A 96 18.92 15.92 -44.78
N LEU A 97 17.61 16.11 -44.59
CA LEU A 97 16.66 16.43 -45.67
C LEU A 97 16.46 17.94 -45.86
N ALA A 98 17.02 18.77 -44.98
CA ALA A 98 16.95 20.21 -45.11
C ALA A 98 17.86 20.67 -46.27
N VAL A 99 17.26 20.83 -47.45
CA VAL A 99 17.95 21.44 -48.60
C VAL A 99 18.21 22.91 -48.27
N PRO A 100 19.47 23.36 -48.22
CA PRO A 100 19.75 24.79 -48.08
C PRO A 100 19.32 25.50 -49.36
N GLY A 101 18.34 26.40 -49.27
CA GLY A 101 18.17 27.45 -50.28
C GLY A 101 17.01 27.34 -51.28
N VAL A 102 15.88 26.68 -50.98
CA VAL A 102 14.65 26.95 -51.75
C VAL A 102 13.95 28.18 -51.16
N SER A 103 14.49 29.35 -51.49
CA SER A 103 13.74 30.60 -51.47
C SER A 103 12.54 30.44 -52.39
N ARG A 104 11.36 30.13 -51.84
CA ARG A 104 10.09 30.30 -52.57
C ARG A 104 9.99 31.78 -52.92
N ALA A 105 10.25 32.12 -54.19
CA ALA A 105 9.90 33.43 -54.70
C ALA A 105 8.40 33.65 -54.49
N PRO A 106 7.96 34.82 -54.00
CA PRO A 106 6.54 35.09 -53.84
C PRO A 106 5.87 35.07 -55.22
N VAL A 107 4.80 34.30 -55.34
CA VAL A 107 3.94 34.29 -56.53
C VAL A 107 3.25 35.66 -56.62
N PRO A 108 3.39 36.42 -57.72
CA PRO A 108 2.71 37.70 -57.85
C PRO A 108 1.21 37.47 -58.07
N ILE A 109 0.41 38.32 -57.41
CA ILE A 109 -1.05 38.45 -57.55
C ILE A 109 -1.35 39.17 -58.87
#